data_AF-T1H0Y2-F1
#
_entry.id   AF-T1H0Y2-F1
#
_cell.length_a   1.000
_cell.length_b   1.000
_cell.length_c   1.000
_cell.angle_alpha   90.00
_cell.angle_beta   90.00
_cell.angle_gamma   90.00
#
_symmetry.space_group_name_H-M   'P 1'
#
loop_
_entity.id
_entity.type
_entity.pdbx_description
1 polymer ?
#
loop_
_entity_poly.entity_id
_entity_poly.type
_entity_poly.pdbx_seq_one_letter_code
_entity_poly.pdbx_strand_id
1 'polypeptide(L)'
;MRHRKRGELRTNLGSVLFWTILVACLLSHHTASSKRQQHQQLQVFQDHTNHQFQFAHPLYNVTIPENSVGKTYAQQPPNEDRVGIRAIPNVSVKFRIVGGDRDKLFKAEERVVGDFVFLAIRTRTGHVILNREKTEEYKLTVNATAQQQERNGRHLYECQTVVNLRVLDRNDLSPLFYPNTYTKTIPEDMPLHKSILK
;
A
#
# COMPACT_ATOMS: atom_id res chain seq x y z
N MET A 1 24.01 12.63 -90.04
CA MET A 1 22.83 13.39 -89.55
C MET A 1 22.03 12.49 -88.61
N ARG A 2 21.35 13.03 -87.59
CA ARG A 2 20.73 12.33 -86.43
C ARG A 2 21.73 11.81 -85.38
N HIS A 3 21.24 11.66 -84.15
CA HIS A 3 21.92 12.11 -82.93
C HIS A 3 21.47 11.29 -81.72
N ARG A 4 22.34 11.09 -80.71
CA ARG A 4 22.01 10.61 -79.33
C ARG A 4 21.52 9.14 -79.27
N LYS A 5 21.60 8.40 -78.15
CA LYS A 5 22.05 8.66 -76.76
C LYS A 5 23.02 7.55 -76.30
N ARG A 6 23.82 7.83 -75.27
CA ARG A 6 24.64 6.85 -74.53
C ARG A 6 23.77 6.20 -73.43
N GLY A 7 23.99 4.92 -73.15
CA GLY A 7 23.41 4.18 -72.03
C GLY A 7 24.31 3.00 -71.70
N GLU A 8 24.80 2.95 -70.47
CA GLU A 8 25.75 1.93 -70.00
C GLU A 8 25.04 0.67 -69.51
N LEU A 9 25.73 -0.47 -69.60
CA LEU A 9 25.81 -1.53 -68.58
C LEU A 9 26.55 -2.75 -69.15
N ARG A 10 27.70 -3.13 -68.56
CA ARG A 10 28.13 -4.53 -68.33
C ARG A 10 29.50 -4.66 -67.65
N THR A 11 29.45 -4.91 -66.35
CA THR A 11 30.13 -5.99 -65.58
C THR A 11 31.39 -6.67 -66.13
N ASN A 12 32.41 -6.80 -65.25
CA ASN A 12 33.39 -7.90 -65.02
C ASN A 12 34.80 -7.33 -64.70
N LEU A 13 35.68 -7.93 -63.89
CA LEU A 13 35.67 -9.22 -63.16
C LEU A 13 36.62 -9.16 -61.93
N GLY A 14 36.46 -10.08 -60.96
CA GLY A 14 37.36 -10.28 -59.80
C GLY A 14 37.09 -9.33 -58.62
N SER A 15 37.42 -9.63 -57.36
CA SER A 15 38.12 -10.78 -56.74
C SER A 15 38.09 -10.58 -55.19
N VAL A 16 38.06 -11.56 -54.26
CA VAL A 16 38.07 -13.05 -54.27
C VAL A 16 37.24 -13.55 -53.02
N LEU A 17 37.29 -14.85 -52.70
CA LEU A 17 37.10 -15.46 -51.35
C LEU A 17 35.71 -15.41 -50.69
N PHE A 18 34.85 -16.36 -51.11
CA PHE A 18 33.79 -16.97 -50.29
C PHE A 18 33.74 -18.48 -50.60
N TRP A 19 32.96 -19.25 -49.81
CA TRP A 19 32.77 -20.73 -49.81
C TRP A 19 33.85 -21.53 -49.05
N THR A 20 33.54 -22.48 -48.14
CA THR A 20 32.26 -22.89 -47.49
C THR A 20 32.52 -23.82 -46.29
N ILE A 21 31.83 -23.61 -45.15
CA ILE A 21 31.28 -24.65 -44.23
C ILE A 21 29.99 -24.05 -43.63
N LEU A 22 28.79 -24.37 -44.14
CA LEU A 22 27.92 -25.52 -43.84
C LEU A 22 27.08 -25.37 -42.54
N VAL A 23 25.90 -24.77 -42.74
CA VAL A 23 24.55 -24.99 -42.15
C VAL A 23 24.39 -25.73 -40.80
N ALA A 24 23.47 -25.19 -39.99
CA ALA A 24 22.78 -25.78 -38.82
C ALA A 24 23.47 -25.75 -37.44
N CYS A 25 23.38 -24.60 -36.77
CA CYS A 25 23.14 -24.56 -35.31
C CYS A 25 22.06 -23.52 -34.96
N LEU A 26 20.88 -23.68 -35.57
CA LEU A 26 19.66 -22.95 -35.24
C LEU A 26 19.00 -23.60 -34.00
N LEU A 27 19.54 -23.35 -32.81
CA LEU A 27 18.91 -23.56 -31.48
C LEU A 27 19.94 -23.28 -30.34
N SER A 28 20.30 -22.01 -30.09
CA SER A 28 20.97 -21.56 -28.83
C SER A 28 21.25 -20.04 -28.69
N HIS A 29 20.92 -19.18 -29.67
CA HIS A 29 21.29 -17.76 -29.62
C HIS A 29 20.10 -16.79 -29.71
N HIS A 30 19.13 -16.91 -28.79
CA HIS A 30 18.03 -15.94 -28.69
C HIS A 30 17.57 -15.56 -27.26
N THR A 31 18.41 -15.76 -26.25
CA THR A 31 18.06 -15.48 -24.83
C THR A 31 19.17 -14.82 -24.01
N ALA A 32 20.00 -13.94 -24.60
CA ALA A 32 21.07 -13.22 -23.87
C ALA A 32 21.06 -11.69 -24.04
N SER A 33 20.86 -11.16 -25.26
CA SER A 33 20.90 -9.71 -25.50
C SER A 33 19.75 -8.95 -24.84
N SER A 34 18.53 -9.50 -24.90
CA SER A 34 17.31 -8.86 -24.40
C SER A 34 17.35 -8.52 -22.90
N LYS A 35 18.00 -9.35 -22.06
CA LYS A 35 18.13 -9.06 -20.61
C LYS A 35 19.11 -7.93 -20.29
N ARG A 36 20.19 -7.75 -21.07
CA ARG A 36 21.10 -6.60 -20.89
C ARG A 36 20.48 -5.31 -21.38
N GLN A 37 19.79 -5.33 -22.53
CA GLN A 37 19.12 -4.15 -23.06
C GLN A 37 17.93 -3.71 -22.20
N GLN A 38 17.12 -4.64 -21.65
CA GLN A 38 16.06 -4.28 -20.69
C GLN A 38 16.61 -3.69 -19.37
N HIS A 39 17.76 -4.18 -18.87
CA HIS A 39 18.39 -3.59 -17.68
C HIS A 39 18.99 -2.19 -17.96
N GLN A 40 19.48 -1.95 -19.17
CA GLN A 40 20.16 -0.71 -19.55
C GLN A 40 19.20 0.37 -20.06
N GLN A 41 17.94 0.04 -20.38
CA GLN A 41 16.92 0.99 -20.85
C GLN A 41 16.04 1.56 -19.70
N LEU A 42 16.23 1.12 -18.46
CA LEU A 42 15.56 1.67 -17.26
C LEU A 42 16.42 2.70 -16.48
N GLN A 43 17.61 3.05 -16.98
CA GLN A 43 18.52 4.04 -16.36
C GLN A 43 18.74 5.27 -17.24
N VAL A 44 17.67 5.80 -17.83
CA VAL A 44 17.70 7.07 -18.58
C VAL A 44 16.83 8.09 -17.84
N PHE A 45 17.48 9.08 -17.21
CA PHE A 45 16.88 10.20 -16.48
C PHE A 45 15.94 9.85 -15.29
N GLN A 46 16.55 9.47 -14.15
CA GLN A 46 16.12 10.04 -12.87
C GLN A 46 17.06 11.18 -12.49
N ASP A 47 16.95 12.27 -13.24
CA ASP A 47 17.55 13.54 -12.87
C ASP A 47 16.43 14.45 -12.32
N HIS A 48 16.75 15.21 -11.28
CA HIS A 48 15.83 16.07 -10.51
C HIS A 48 14.75 15.33 -9.69
N THR A 49 15.06 15.13 -8.40
CA THR A 49 14.14 15.30 -7.25
C THR A 49 12.64 15.40 -7.56
N ASN A 50 11.96 14.29 -7.88
CA ASN A 50 10.51 14.29 -8.00
C ASN A 50 9.87 14.29 -6.60
N HIS A 51 9.89 15.47 -5.95
CA HIS A 51 9.28 15.75 -4.65
C HIS A 51 7.75 15.88 -4.78
N GLN A 52 7.10 14.95 -5.48
CA GLN A 52 5.65 14.93 -5.60
C GLN A 52 5.03 14.72 -4.21
N PHE A 53 4.18 15.66 -3.80
CA PHE A 53 3.48 15.59 -2.52
C PHE A 53 2.40 14.51 -2.56
N GLN A 54 2.80 13.27 -2.30
CA GLN A 54 1.93 12.09 -2.37
C GLN A 54 2.25 11.07 -1.28
N PHE A 55 1.25 10.30 -0.89
CA PHE A 55 1.44 9.07 -0.11
C PHE A 55 2.16 8.01 -0.95
N ALA A 56 2.88 7.11 -0.30
CA ALA A 56 3.50 5.97 -0.98
C ALA A 56 2.43 4.98 -1.49
N HIS A 57 1.33 4.82 -0.74
CA HIS A 57 0.25 3.88 -1.05
C HIS A 57 -1.13 4.56 -1.00
N PRO A 58 -2.09 4.12 -1.84
CA PRO A 58 -3.47 4.61 -1.83
C PRO A 58 -4.28 4.05 -0.65
N LEU A 59 -3.81 2.97 -0.02
CA LEU A 59 -4.42 2.34 1.14
C LEU A 59 -3.34 1.86 2.12
N TYR A 60 -3.58 2.02 3.42
CA TYR A 60 -2.75 1.50 4.50
C TYR A 60 -3.61 0.74 5.52
N ASN A 61 -3.11 -0.38 6.05
CA ASN A 61 -3.79 -1.11 7.12
C ASN A 61 -3.29 -0.64 8.49
N VAL A 62 -4.20 -0.48 9.44
CA VAL A 62 -3.88 -0.30 10.85
C VAL A 62 -4.85 -1.07 11.73
N THR A 63 -4.42 -1.42 12.93
CA THR A 63 -5.21 -2.11 13.93
C THR A 63 -5.29 -1.29 15.22
N ILE A 64 -6.41 -1.37 15.93
CA ILE A 64 -6.54 -0.78 17.27
C ILE A 64 -7.40 -1.68 18.15
N PRO A 65 -7.01 -2.00 19.39
CA PRO A 65 -7.88 -2.76 20.28
C PRO A 65 -9.18 -2.02 20.59
N GLU A 66 -10.28 -2.76 20.71
CA GLU A 66 -11.47 -2.21 21.35
C GLU A 66 -11.22 -1.89 22.83
N ASN A 67 -12.15 -1.14 23.44
CA ASN A 67 -11.98 -0.59 24.80
C ASN A 67 -10.66 0.19 24.98
N SER A 68 -10.09 0.70 23.89
CA SER A 68 -8.91 1.55 23.92
C SER A 68 -9.19 2.88 24.62
N VAL A 69 -8.33 3.25 25.56
CA VAL A 69 -8.38 4.56 26.22
C VAL A 69 -8.25 5.70 25.20
N GLY A 70 -8.69 6.91 25.60
CA GLY A 70 -8.53 8.09 24.76
C GLY A 70 -7.06 8.41 24.51
N LYS A 71 -6.73 8.79 23.26
CA LYS A 71 -5.37 9.02 22.73
C LYS A 71 -4.53 7.74 22.48
N THR A 72 -5.10 6.54 22.53
CA THR A 72 -4.44 5.33 22.00
C THR A 72 -4.24 5.44 20.50
N TYR A 73 -3.01 5.20 20.04
CA TYR A 73 -2.66 5.16 18.62
C TYR A 73 -2.97 3.80 18.01
N ALA A 74 -3.45 3.80 16.76
CA ALA A 74 -3.53 2.61 15.95
C ALA A 74 -2.13 2.15 15.54
N GLN A 75 -1.95 0.83 15.40
CA GLN A 75 -0.68 0.18 15.11
C GLN A 75 -0.66 -0.32 13.67
N GLN A 76 0.46 -0.16 12.98
CA GLN A 76 0.68 -0.82 11.69
C GLN A 76 1.03 -2.31 11.90
N PRO A 77 0.64 -3.21 10.98
CA PRO A 77 1.19 -4.55 10.91
C PRO A 77 2.72 -4.54 10.74
N PRO A 78 3.44 -5.56 11.23
CA PRO A 78 4.87 -5.69 10.95
C PRO A 78 5.12 -5.93 9.46
N ASN A 79 6.23 -5.40 8.95
CA ASN A 79 6.68 -5.52 7.55
C ASN A 79 5.80 -4.78 6.51
N GLU A 80 4.89 -3.89 6.91
CA GLU A 80 4.25 -2.93 5.99
C GLU A 80 5.06 -1.62 5.87
N ASP A 81 4.88 -0.92 4.75
CA ASP A 81 5.47 0.41 4.52
C ASP A 81 4.89 1.47 5.47
N ARG A 82 5.73 2.44 5.84
CA ARG A 82 5.40 3.51 6.81
C ARG A 82 4.21 4.35 6.33
N VAL A 83 3.16 4.53 7.14
CA VAL A 83 2.07 5.46 6.79
C VAL A 83 2.56 6.91 6.89
N GLY A 84 2.52 7.64 5.78
CA GLY A 84 2.89 9.05 5.75
C GLY A 84 3.39 9.53 4.40
N ILE A 85 4.06 10.68 4.41
CA ILE A 85 4.57 11.37 3.23
C ILE A 85 6.04 11.74 3.46
N ARG A 86 6.88 11.65 2.42
CA ARG A 86 8.26 12.17 2.48
C ARG A 86 8.24 13.68 2.64
N ALA A 87 8.97 14.20 3.63
CA ALA A 87 8.99 15.61 3.97
C ALA A 87 9.58 16.43 2.82
N ILE A 88 8.84 17.47 2.41
CA ILE A 88 9.35 18.49 1.48
C ILE A 88 10.06 19.57 2.33
N PRO A 89 11.30 19.97 1.99
CA PRO A 89 12.01 21.00 2.75
C PRO A 89 11.20 22.29 2.89
N ASN A 90 11.20 22.88 4.09
CA ASN A 90 10.50 24.13 4.43
C ASN A 90 8.96 24.11 4.28
N VAL A 91 8.35 22.92 4.19
CA VAL A 91 6.89 22.75 4.08
C VAL A 91 6.32 22.12 5.35
N SER A 92 5.25 22.72 5.88
CA SER A 92 4.47 22.09 6.96
C SER A 92 3.37 21.23 6.37
N VAL A 93 3.34 19.94 6.76
CA VAL A 93 2.34 18.96 6.35
C VAL A 93 1.36 18.75 7.51
N LYS A 94 0.06 18.80 7.22
CA LYS A 94 -1.01 18.50 8.18
C LYS A 94 -1.91 17.40 7.64
N PHE A 95 -2.29 16.46 8.51
CA PHE A 95 -3.23 15.40 8.16
C PHE A 95 -4.61 15.66 8.76
N ARG A 96 -5.67 15.34 8.00
CA ARG A 96 -7.05 15.48 8.45
C ARG A 96 -7.89 14.32 7.93
N ILE A 97 -8.61 13.65 8.84
CA ILE A 97 -9.66 12.72 8.46
C ILE A 97 -10.81 13.54 7.84
N VAL A 98 -11.15 13.24 6.59
CA VAL A 98 -12.21 13.90 5.80
C VAL A 98 -13.39 12.97 5.50
N GLY A 99 -13.23 11.66 5.69
CA GLY A 99 -14.29 10.67 5.50
C GLY A 99 -14.11 9.44 6.39
N GLY A 100 -15.14 8.60 6.49
CA GLY A 100 -15.13 7.35 7.28
C GLY A 100 -15.45 7.49 8.77
N ASP A 101 -15.05 8.58 9.41
CA ASP A 101 -15.24 8.79 10.86
C ASP A 101 -16.55 9.54 11.19
N ARG A 102 -17.70 8.86 11.06
CA ARG A 102 -19.04 9.44 11.32
C ARG A 102 -19.22 9.87 12.78
N ASP A 103 -18.81 9.01 13.70
CA ASP A 103 -18.96 9.20 15.15
C ASP A 103 -17.83 10.08 15.76
N LYS A 104 -16.89 10.57 14.94
CA LYS A 104 -15.74 11.43 15.33
C LYS A 104 -14.83 10.77 16.37
N LEU A 105 -14.67 9.45 16.30
CA LEU A 105 -13.90 8.63 17.24
C LEU A 105 -12.39 8.83 17.08
N PHE A 106 -11.95 9.23 15.88
CA PHE A 106 -10.54 9.24 15.51
C PHE A 106 -10.00 10.66 15.26
N LYS A 107 -8.69 10.79 15.39
CA LYS A 107 -7.94 11.98 14.97
C LYS A 107 -6.68 11.53 14.23
N ALA A 108 -6.43 12.13 13.07
CA ALA A 108 -5.12 12.09 12.43
C ALA A 108 -4.21 13.13 13.08
N GLU A 109 -2.94 12.76 13.30
CA GLU A 109 -1.88 13.66 13.77
C GLU A 109 -0.59 13.39 12.98
N GLU A 110 0.12 14.47 12.69
CA GLU A 110 1.41 14.51 12.04
C GLU A 110 2.56 14.30 13.04
N ARG A 111 3.53 13.44 12.69
CA ARG A 111 4.79 13.30 13.44
C ARG A 111 5.98 13.33 12.48
N VAL A 112 6.77 14.40 12.55
CA VAL A 112 7.98 14.56 11.73
C VAL A 112 9.14 13.78 12.36
N VAL A 113 9.83 12.97 11.56
CA VAL A 113 11.10 12.31 11.93
C VAL A 113 12.01 12.28 10.70
N GLY A 114 13.11 13.03 10.74
CA GLY A 114 14.05 13.11 9.60
C GLY A 114 13.38 13.64 8.33
N ASP A 115 13.48 12.87 7.24
CA ASP A 115 12.91 13.16 5.92
C ASP A 115 11.45 12.67 5.75
N PHE A 116 10.75 12.34 6.84
CA PHE A 116 9.42 11.73 6.76
C PHE A 116 8.42 12.34 7.75
N VAL A 117 7.18 12.55 7.29
CA VAL A 117 6.05 12.95 8.11
C VAL A 117 5.10 11.77 8.24
N PHE A 118 5.13 11.14 9.42
CA PHE A 118 4.25 10.01 9.74
C PHE A 118 2.82 10.48 9.97
N LEU A 119 1.87 9.75 9.38
CA LEU A 119 0.45 9.85 9.66
C LEU A 119 0.11 8.90 10.80
N ALA A 120 -0.18 9.45 11.98
CA ALA A 120 -0.63 8.69 13.13
C ALA A 120 -2.15 8.83 13.30
N ILE A 121 -2.88 7.71 13.32
CA ILE A 121 -4.29 7.70 13.72
C ILE A 121 -4.40 7.35 15.20
N ARG A 122 -5.21 8.08 15.96
CA ARG A 122 -5.51 7.75 17.37
C ARG A 122 -6.96 7.99 17.74
N THR A 123 -7.41 7.37 18.83
CA THR A 123 -8.70 7.69 19.45
C THR A 123 -8.72 9.13 19.98
N ARG A 124 -9.90 9.75 19.97
CA ARG A 124 -10.16 10.99 20.71
C ARG A 124 -10.35 10.70 22.19
N THR A 125 -10.24 11.74 23.01
CA THR A 125 -10.76 11.72 24.37
C THR A 125 -12.25 12.06 24.29
N GLY A 126 -13.10 11.14 24.71
CA GLY A 126 -14.56 11.28 24.65
C GLY A 126 -15.26 10.10 25.33
N HIS A 127 -16.59 10.16 25.44
CA HIS A 127 -17.40 9.14 26.11
C HIS A 127 -17.73 7.92 25.23
N VAL A 128 -17.47 7.98 23.92
CA VAL A 128 -17.74 6.86 23.01
C VAL A 128 -16.51 5.95 22.96
N ILE A 129 -16.69 4.71 23.39
CA ILE A 129 -15.67 3.67 23.42
C ILE A 129 -15.76 2.84 22.14
N LEU A 130 -14.61 2.38 21.62
CA LEU A 130 -14.58 1.41 20.53
C LEU A 130 -15.14 0.07 21.02
N ASN A 131 -16.10 -0.49 20.28
CA ASN A 131 -16.69 -1.80 20.48
C ASN A 131 -16.76 -2.49 19.11
N ARG A 132 -16.17 -3.68 18.99
CA ARG A 132 -16.01 -4.40 17.73
C ARG A 132 -17.33 -4.97 17.23
N GLU A 133 -18.20 -5.46 18.12
CA GLU A 133 -19.50 -6.06 17.79
C GLU A 133 -20.45 -5.04 17.16
N LYS A 134 -20.29 -3.74 17.47
CA LYS A 134 -20.95 -2.63 16.79
C LYS A 134 -20.29 -2.30 15.45
N THR A 135 -18.96 -2.24 15.39
CA THR A 135 -18.21 -1.88 14.17
C THR A 135 -16.79 -2.42 14.19
N GLU A 136 -16.50 -3.44 13.37
CA GLU A 136 -15.17 -4.08 13.31
C GLU A 136 -14.16 -3.35 12.40
N GLU A 137 -14.60 -2.54 11.44
CA GLU A 137 -13.75 -1.90 10.43
C GLU A 137 -14.19 -0.46 10.13
N TYR A 138 -13.23 0.46 10.02
CA TYR A 138 -13.41 1.85 9.63
C TYR A 138 -12.50 2.20 8.44
N LYS A 139 -13.12 2.62 7.33
CA LYS A 139 -12.39 3.09 6.12
C LYS A 139 -12.25 4.61 6.16
N LEU A 140 -11.16 5.08 6.74
CA LEU A 140 -10.89 6.49 6.98
C LEU A 140 -10.25 7.14 5.75
N THR A 141 -10.93 8.10 5.13
CA THR A 141 -10.31 8.94 4.08
C THR A 141 -9.51 10.04 4.77
N VAL A 142 -8.19 10.09 4.51
CA VAL A 142 -7.28 11.08 5.09
C VAL A 142 -6.76 12.00 4.00
N ASN A 143 -6.97 13.31 4.17
CA ASN A 143 -6.38 14.36 3.35
C ASN A 143 -5.10 14.85 4.01
N ALA A 144 -4.02 14.92 3.25
CA ALA A 144 -2.81 15.64 3.62
C ALA A 144 -2.81 17.00 2.94
N THR A 145 -2.43 18.05 3.67
CA THR A 145 -2.25 19.39 3.11
C THR A 145 -0.86 19.91 3.45
N ALA A 146 -0.17 20.42 2.44
CA ALA A 146 1.17 21.00 2.54
C ALA A 146 1.12 22.46 2.12
N GLN A 147 1.63 23.37 2.97
CA GLN A 147 1.73 24.79 2.63
C GLN A 147 3.20 25.21 2.49
N GLN A 148 3.52 25.74 1.32
CA GLN A 148 4.84 26.31 0.99
C GLN A 148 4.69 27.82 0.81
N GLN A 149 5.51 28.58 1.55
CA GLN A 149 5.57 30.03 1.43
C GLN A 149 6.65 30.39 0.41
N GLU A 150 6.23 30.88 -0.75
CA GLU A 150 7.09 31.32 -1.84
C GLU A 150 7.25 32.85 -1.81
N ARG A 151 8.27 33.38 -2.50
CA ARG A 151 8.40 34.84 -2.69
C ARG A 151 7.23 35.44 -3.47
N ASN A 152 6.58 34.62 -4.31
CA ASN A 152 5.55 35.05 -5.26
C ASN A 152 4.13 34.65 -4.80
N GLY A 153 3.95 34.10 -3.59
CA GLY A 153 2.65 33.69 -3.08
C GLY A 153 2.72 32.52 -2.09
N ARG A 154 1.59 31.82 -1.91
CA ARG A 154 1.49 30.60 -1.11
C ARG A 154 1.02 29.46 -2.01
N HIS A 155 1.82 28.41 -2.14
CA HIS A 155 1.42 27.20 -2.84
C HIS A 155 0.83 26.20 -1.83
N LEU A 156 -0.29 25.58 -2.19
CA LEU A 156 -0.98 24.55 -1.42
C LEU A 156 -0.91 23.25 -2.22
N TYR A 157 -0.33 22.21 -1.63
CA TYR A 157 -0.35 20.86 -2.17
C TYR A 157 -1.35 20.01 -1.35
N GLU A 158 -2.13 19.18 -2.02
CA GLU A 158 -3.06 18.25 -1.38
C GLU A 158 -2.96 16.86 -2.00
N CYS A 159 -3.09 15.82 -1.17
CA CYS A 159 -3.23 14.44 -1.62
C CYS A 159 -4.01 13.60 -0.59
N GLN A 160 -4.52 12.45 -1.02
CA GLN A 160 -5.38 11.60 -0.20
C GLN A 160 -4.91 10.15 -0.16
N THR A 161 -5.22 9.47 0.94
CA THR A 161 -5.08 8.02 1.10
C THR A 161 -6.24 7.48 1.94
N VAL A 162 -6.47 6.17 1.88
CA VAL A 162 -7.40 5.47 2.75
C VAL A 162 -6.64 4.74 3.85
N VAL A 163 -7.03 4.94 5.10
CA VAL A 163 -6.56 4.10 6.22
C VAL A 163 -7.67 3.12 6.57
N ASN A 164 -7.41 1.84 6.33
CA ASN A 164 -8.29 0.75 6.74
C ASN A 164 -7.97 0.38 8.20
N LEU A 165 -8.77 0.88 9.13
CA LEU A 165 -8.60 0.67 10.56
C LEU A 165 -9.49 -0.47 11.01
N ARG A 166 -8.88 -1.58 11.44
CA ARG A 166 -9.58 -2.73 12.01
C ARG A 166 -9.55 -2.69 13.53
N VAL A 167 -10.71 -2.91 14.15
CA VAL A 167 -10.84 -3.06 15.60
C VAL A 167 -10.45 -4.48 15.98
N LEU A 168 -9.51 -4.63 16.92
CA LEU A 168 -9.10 -5.92 17.46
C LEU A 168 -9.95 -6.29 18.67
N ASP A 169 -10.35 -7.57 18.66
CA ASP A 169 -11.06 -8.27 19.72
C ASP A 169 -10.40 -8.07 21.09
N ARG A 170 -11.22 -7.88 22.12
CA ARG A 170 -10.85 -8.17 23.50
C ARG A 170 -11.89 -9.10 24.11
N ASN A 171 -11.40 -10.11 24.82
CA ASN A 171 -12.25 -10.98 25.65
C ASN A 171 -12.75 -10.22 26.90
N ASP A 172 -13.71 -9.32 26.70
CA ASP A 172 -14.38 -8.52 27.73
C ASP A 172 -15.83 -8.99 28.01
N LEU A 173 -16.40 -9.77 27.08
CA LEU A 173 -17.72 -10.39 27.22
C LEU A 173 -17.68 -11.57 28.19
N SER A 174 -18.57 -11.54 29.18
CA SER A 174 -18.80 -12.69 30.07
C SER A 174 -19.53 -13.82 29.33
N PRO A 175 -19.22 -15.11 29.61
CA PRO A 175 -19.91 -16.23 28.98
C PRO A 175 -21.39 -16.24 29.35
N LEU A 176 -22.26 -16.40 28.35
CA LEU A 176 -23.71 -16.49 28.52
C LEU A 176 -24.16 -17.95 28.40
N PHE A 177 -24.72 -18.50 29.48
CA PHE A 177 -25.32 -19.84 29.48
C PHE A 177 -26.81 -19.78 29.14
N TYR A 178 -27.29 -20.74 28.34
CA TYR A 178 -28.71 -20.88 28.01
C TYR A 178 -29.16 -22.34 28.08
N PRO A 179 -30.22 -22.67 28.85
CA PRO A 179 -30.92 -21.81 29.81
C PRO A 179 -30.02 -21.29 30.94
N ASN A 180 -30.48 -20.25 31.65
CA ASN A 180 -29.79 -19.70 32.83
C ASN A 180 -29.86 -20.64 34.06
N THR A 181 -30.68 -21.68 34.00
CA THR A 181 -30.78 -22.75 35.01
C THR A 181 -30.97 -24.08 34.28
N TYR A 182 -30.13 -25.07 34.62
CA TYR A 182 -30.27 -26.44 34.14
C TYR A 182 -30.83 -27.32 35.26
N THR A 183 -31.88 -28.10 34.96
CA THR A 183 -32.50 -29.02 35.92
C THR A 183 -32.69 -30.38 35.28
N LYS A 184 -32.26 -31.44 35.98
CA LYS A 184 -32.37 -32.82 35.52
C LYS A 184 -32.54 -33.76 36.70
N THR A 185 -33.56 -34.60 36.66
CA THR A 185 -33.69 -35.76 37.56
C THR A 185 -32.86 -36.91 37.00
N ILE A 186 -32.06 -37.55 37.86
CA ILE A 186 -31.29 -38.76 37.55
C ILE A 186 -31.81 -39.93 38.39
N PRO A 187 -31.78 -41.18 37.89
CA PRO A 187 -32.10 -42.35 38.68
C PRO A 187 -30.89 -42.78 39.53
N GLU A 188 -31.16 -43.44 40.66
CA GLU A 188 -30.16 -43.89 41.63
C GLU A 188 -29.22 -45.00 41.11
N ASP A 189 -29.67 -45.77 40.13
CA ASP A 189 -28.91 -46.85 39.46
C ASP A 189 -28.10 -46.36 38.24
N MET A 190 -28.02 -45.05 38.01
CA MET A 190 -27.34 -44.46 36.85
C MET A 190 -25.86 -44.89 36.78
N PRO A 191 -25.43 -45.60 35.71
CA PRO A 191 -24.06 -46.07 35.61
C PRO A 191 -23.02 -44.94 35.61
N LEU A 192 -21.85 -45.23 36.17
CA LEU A 192 -20.71 -44.30 36.22
C LEU A 192 -20.36 -43.74 34.82
N HIS A 193 -19.97 -42.47 34.81
CA HIS A 193 -19.55 -41.72 33.62
C HIS A 193 -20.63 -41.54 32.52
N LYS A 194 -21.91 -41.75 32.83
CA LYS A 194 -23.02 -41.34 31.95
C LYS A 194 -23.18 -39.81 31.95
N SER A 195 -23.36 -39.23 30.75
CA SER A 195 -23.73 -37.82 30.59
C SER A 195 -25.15 -37.56 31.13
N ILE A 196 -25.31 -36.45 31.85
CA ILE A 196 -26.55 -36.06 32.56
C ILE A 196 -27.35 -35.03 31.73
N LEU A 197 -26.64 -34.10 31.11
CA LEU A 197 -27.15 -33.00 30.28
C LEU A 197 -26.32 -32.93 28.99
N LYS A 198 -26.92 -32.40 27.93
CA LYS A 198 -26.34 -32.23 26.59
C LYS A 198 -26.31 -30.75 26.22
#